data_AF-A0AAJ4JPF5-F1
#
_entry.id   AF-A0AAJ4JPF5-F1
#
_cell.length_a   1.000
_cell.length_b   1.000
_cell.length_c   1.000
_cell.angle_alpha   90.00
_cell.angle_beta   90.00
_cell.angle_gamma   90.00
#
_symmetry.space_group_name_H-M   'P 1'
#
loop_
_entity.id
_entity.type
_entity.pdbx_description
1 polymer ?
#
loop_
_entity_poly.entity_id
_entity_poly.type
_entity_poly.pdbx_seq_one_letter_code
_entity_poly.pdbx_strand_id
1 'polypeptide(L)'
;MEKQKDLKLAQFMGILFIIIGVIGFIIIMASFDYAEYGELKNDSYLLEDDEIRLQVMKDDLTSTWVAGIATLIINVAIGTVLITLGKIVSLLEDIKKIKQSESVAGDQSN
;
A
#
# COMPACT_ATOMS: atom_id res chain seq x y z
N MET A 1 15.08 -7.45 -24.76
CA MET A 1 14.09 -6.35 -24.70
C MET A 1 12.92 -6.66 -23.77
N GLU A 2 12.46 -7.91 -23.67
CA GLU A 2 11.33 -8.30 -22.79
C GLU A 2 11.60 -8.06 -21.29
N LYS A 3 12.75 -8.47 -20.77
CA LYS A 3 13.06 -8.35 -19.33
C LYS A 3 13.08 -6.91 -18.78
N GLN A 4 13.57 -5.94 -19.56
CA GLN A 4 13.51 -4.53 -19.19
C GLN A 4 12.07 -3.97 -19.18
N LYS A 5 11.18 -4.55 -20.00
CA LYS A 5 9.77 -4.19 -20.04
C LYS A 5 9.05 -4.73 -18.80
N ASP A 6 9.36 -5.97 -18.40
CA ASP A 6 8.82 -6.62 -17.20
C ASP A 6 9.25 -5.89 -15.91
N LEU A 7 10.48 -5.38 -15.89
CA LEU A 7 11.02 -4.64 -14.76
C LEU A 7 10.32 -3.30 -14.53
N LYS A 8 10.10 -2.54 -15.61
CA LYS A 8 9.32 -1.29 -15.57
C LYS A 8 7.87 -1.57 -15.18
N LEU A 9 7.33 -2.71 -15.62
CA LEU A 9 5.99 -3.15 -15.26
C LEU A 9 5.88 -3.48 -13.76
N ALA A 10 6.86 -4.18 -13.17
CA ALA A 10 6.87 -4.47 -11.73
C ALA A 10 6.91 -3.20 -10.86
N GLN A 11 7.73 -2.22 -11.23
CA GLN A 11 7.78 -0.93 -10.54
C GLN A 11 6.47 -0.16 -10.69
N PHE A 12 5.89 -0.14 -11.89
CA PHE A 12 4.59 0.48 -12.15
C PHE A 12 3.46 -0.17 -11.34
N MET A 13 3.41 -1.50 -11.31
CA MET A 13 2.43 -2.25 -10.52
C MET A 13 2.60 -1.97 -9.02
N GLY A 14 3.83 -1.87 -8.52
CA GLY A 14 4.09 -1.51 -7.13
C GLY A 14 3.54 -0.12 -6.75
N ILE A 15 3.71 0.88 -7.62
CA ILE A 15 3.12 2.22 -7.44
C ILE A 15 1.59 2.14 -7.47
N LEU A 16 1.02 1.37 -8.39
CA LEU A 16 -0.42 1.21 -8.53
C LEU A 16 -1.04 0.59 -7.27
N PHE A 17 -0.40 -0.42 -6.67
CA PHE A 17 -0.83 -0.99 -5.38
C PHE A 17 -0.84 0.04 -4.25
N ILE A 18 0.17 0.90 -4.16
CA ILE A 18 0.21 1.96 -3.16
C ILE A 18 -0.98 2.92 -3.35
N ILE A 19 -1.24 3.33 -4.59
CA ILE A 19 -2.36 4.23 -4.92
C ILE A 19 -3.71 3.58 -4.53
N ILE A 20 -3.91 2.32 -4.91
CA ILE A 20 -5.13 1.57 -4.55
C ILE A 20 -5.27 1.47 -3.02
N GLY A 21 -4.17 1.22 -2.30
CA GLY A 21 -4.18 1.21 -0.84
C GLY A 21 -4.62 2.53 -0.21
N VAL A 22 -4.10 3.65 -0.73
CA VAL A 22 -4.48 4.99 -0.24
C VAL A 22 -5.94 5.30 -0.57
N ILE A 23 -6.40 5.01 -1.78
CA ILE A 23 -7.80 5.22 -2.17
C ILE A 23 -8.72 4.34 -1.32
N GLY A 24 -8.39 3.07 -1.15
CA GLY A 24 -9.14 2.13 -0.31
C GLY A 24 -9.22 2.60 1.14
N PHE A 25 -8.11 3.08 1.71
CA PHE A 25 -8.10 3.70 3.03
C PHE A 25 -9.09 4.88 3.12
N ILE A 26 -9.05 5.82 2.16
CA ILE A 26 -9.95 6.97 2.14
C ILE A 26 -11.42 6.52 2.07
N ILE A 27 -11.73 5.53 1.23
CA ILE A 27 -13.09 5.00 1.08
C ILE A 27 -13.59 4.35 2.38
N ILE A 28 -12.76 3.53 3.04
CA ILE A 28 -13.09 2.90 4.33
C ILE A 28 -13.31 3.97 5.39
N MET A 29 -12.43 4.97 5.46
CA MET A 29 -12.60 6.07 6.41
C MET A 29 -13.89 6.83 6.13
N ALA A 30 -14.22 7.09 4.86
CA ALA A 30 -15.43 7.82 4.48
C ALA A 30 -16.74 7.02 4.68
N SER A 31 -16.69 5.71 4.94
CA SER A 31 -17.90 4.92 5.17
C SER A 31 -18.49 5.06 6.57
N PHE A 32 -17.75 5.62 7.52
CA PHE A 32 -18.24 5.83 8.88
C PHE A 32 -19.02 7.15 9.01
N ASP A 33 -20.18 7.10 9.66
CA ASP A 33 -20.99 8.30 9.92
C ASP A 33 -20.44 9.11 11.11
N TYR A 34 -19.50 9.99 10.80
CA TYR A 34 -18.90 10.90 11.79
C TYR A 34 -19.86 11.97 12.29
N ALA A 35 -20.88 12.32 11.51
CA ALA A 35 -21.83 13.36 11.89
C ALA A 35 -22.71 12.84 13.02
N GLU A 36 -23.35 11.69 12.79
CA GLU A 36 -24.20 11.05 13.79
C GLU A 36 -23.41 10.64 15.05
N TYR A 37 -22.20 10.08 14.88
CA TYR A 37 -21.33 9.80 16.02
C TYR A 37 -21.00 11.06 16.83
N GLY A 38 -20.76 12.18 16.15
CA GLY A 38 -20.46 13.46 16.78
C GLY A 38 -21.66 14.03 17.55
N GLU A 39 -22.86 13.91 17.00
CA GLU A 39 -24.11 14.32 17.67
C GLU A 39 -24.33 13.51 18.95
N LEU A 40 -24.29 12.18 18.85
CA LEU A 40 -24.48 11.29 20.00
C LEU A 40 -23.38 11.43 21.06
N LYS A 41 -22.13 11.62 20.64
CA LYS A 41 -21.01 11.78 21.59
C LYS A 41 -21.07 13.09 22.38
N ASN A 42 -21.61 14.15 21.77
CA ASN A 42 -21.62 15.49 22.35
C ASN A 42 -22.95 15.81 23.06
N ASP A 43 -23.96 14.96 22.96
CA ASP A 43 -25.19 15.15 23.70
C ASP A 43 -24.94 14.97 25.22
N SER A 44 -25.54 15.87 25.99
CA SER A 44 -25.43 15.93 27.45
C SER A 44 -26.40 14.98 28.16
N TYR A 45 -27.46 14.52 27.47
CA TYR A 45 -28.44 13.59 28.02
C TYR A 45 -28.84 12.56 26.96
N LEU A 46 -28.09 11.45 26.93
CA LEU A 46 -28.46 10.30 26.10
C LEU A 46 -29.54 9.48 26.79
N LEU A 47 -30.52 9.01 26.01
CA LEU A 47 -31.41 7.95 26.44
C LEU A 47 -30.66 6.61 26.42
N GLU A 48 -31.14 5.61 27.17
CA GLU A 48 -30.49 4.29 27.28
C GLU A 48 -30.25 3.63 25.90
N ASP A 49 -31.20 3.79 24.97
CA ASP A 49 -31.08 3.30 23.60
C ASP A 49 -29.97 4.03 22.82
N ASP A 50 -29.79 5.33 23.05
CA ASP A 50 -28.75 6.13 22.41
C ASP A 50 -27.36 5.85 22.99
N GLU A 51 -27.28 5.47 24.28
CA GLU A 51 -26.02 5.00 24.88
C GLU A 51 -25.56 3.68 24.26
N ILE A 52 -26.48 2.72 24.09
CA ILE A 52 -26.20 1.44 23.40
C ILE A 52 -25.75 1.72 21.97
N ARG A 53 -26.47 2.61 21.27
CA ARG A 53 -26.13 3.00 19.90
C ARG A 53 -24.75 3.66 19.81
N LEU A 54 -24.43 4.57 20.72
CA LEU A 54 -23.11 5.20 20.80
C LEU A 54 -22.00 4.16 21.05
N GLN A 55 -22.26 3.13 21.86
CA GLN A 55 -21.31 2.06 22.08
C GLN A 55 -21.06 1.24 20.81
N VAL A 56 -22.12 0.85 20.09
CA VAL A 56 -22.00 0.14 18.81
C VAL A 56 -21.22 0.99 17.79
N MET A 57 -21.52 2.29 17.69
CA MET A 57 -20.79 3.18 16.79
C MET A 57 -19.31 3.36 17.18
N LYS A 58 -18.95 3.29 18.46
CA LYS A 58 -17.53 3.30 18.89
C LYS A 58 -16.79 2.04 18.43
N ASP A 59 -17.43 0.89 18.54
CA ASP A 59 -16.86 -0.38 18.09
C ASP A 59 -16.70 -0.39 16.56
N ASP A 60 -17.71 0.09 15.83
CA ASP A 60 -17.67 0.25 14.38
C ASP A 60 -16.59 1.26 13.93
N LEU A 61 -16.43 2.39 14.64
CA LEU A 61 -15.37 3.35 14.38
C LEU A 61 -14.00 2.70 14.54
N THR A 62 -13.81 1.94 15.63
CA THR A 62 -12.56 1.24 15.90
C THR A 62 -12.27 0.21 14.80
N SER A 63 -13.27 -0.59 14.44
CA SER A 63 -13.18 -1.56 13.34
C SER A 63 -12.83 -0.90 12.01
N THR A 64 -13.48 0.23 11.70
CA THR A 64 -13.21 1.03 10.48
C THR A 64 -11.77 1.50 10.43
N TRP A 65 -11.25 2.06 11.53
CA TRP A 65 -9.85 2.48 11.62
C TRP A 65 -8.89 1.32 11.45
N VAL A 66 -9.14 0.18 12.12
CA VAL A 66 -8.31 -1.02 12.02
C VAL A 66 -8.30 -1.54 10.58
N ALA A 67 -9.46 -1.68 9.96
CA ALA A 67 -9.59 -2.14 8.58
C ALA A 67 -8.91 -1.18 7.58
N GLY A 68 -9.07 0.13 7.78
CA GLY A 68 -8.40 1.15 6.99
C GLY A 68 -6.89 1.04 7.09
N ILE A 69 -6.34 1.06 8.31
CA ILE A 69 -4.89 0.99 8.55
C ILE A 69 -4.32 -0.33 8.00
N ALA A 70 -4.99 -1.46 8.25
CA ALA A 70 -4.56 -2.75 7.73
C ALA A 70 -4.50 -2.75 6.19
N THR A 71 -5.54 -2.22 5.54
CA THR A 71 -5.61 -2.09 4.08
C THR A 71 -4.46 -1.23 3.56
N LEU A 72 -4.18 -0.09 4.19
CA LEU A 72 -3.09 0.79 3.79
C LEU A 72 -1.72 0.11 3.93
N ILE A 73 -1.45 -0.49 5.09
CA ILE A 73 -0.16 -1.12 5.39
C ILE A 73 0.11 -2.29 4.43
N ILE A 74 -0.87 -3.16 4.21
CA ILE A 74 -0.72 -4.32 3.32
C ILE A 74 -0.40 -3.86 1.89
N ASN A 75 -1.14 -2.88 1.37
CA ASN A 75 -0.92 -2.38 0.02
C ASN A 75 0.44 -1.66 -0.11
N VAL A 76 0.83 -0.87 0.88
CA VAL A 76 2.15 -0.22 0.91
C VAL A 76 3.28 -1.24 1.00
N ALA A 77 3.13 -2.28 1.82
CA ALA A 77 4.11 -3.36 1.95
C ALA A 77 4.28 -4.10 0.62
N ILE A 78 3.18 -4.54 -0.01
CA ILE A 78 3.21 -5.22 -1.31
C ILE A 78 3.85 -4.32 -2.38
N GLY A 79 3.42 -3.06 -2.46
CA GLY A 79 3.95 -2.11 -3.43
C GLY A 79 5.45 -1.87 -3.26
N THR A 80 5.90 -1.72 -2.01
CA THR A 80 7.32 -1.55 -1.67
C THR A 80 8.15 -2.78 -2.05
N VAL A 81 7.64 -3.98 -1.79
CA VAL A 81 8.30 -5.24 -2.17
C VAL A 81 8.44 -5.33 -3.69
N LEU A 82 7.38 -5.03 -4.45
CA LEU A 82 7.41 -5.05 -5.92
C LEU A 82 8.44 -4.07 -6.49
N ILE A 83 8.47 -2.84 -5.97
CA ILE A 83 9.46 -1.83 -6.38
C ILE A 83 10.88 -2.28 -6.05
N THR A 84 11.08 -2.84 -4.85
CA THR A 84 12.40 -3.30 -4.39
C THR A 84 12.90 -4.47 -5.22
N LEU A 85 12.06 -5.46 -5.50
CA LEU A 85 12.39 -6.58 -6.39
C LEU A 85 12.72 -6.08 -7.80
N GLY A 86 11.94 -5.13 -8.33
CA GLY A 86 12.24 -4.48 -9.61
C GLY A 86 13.60 -3.78 -9.61
N LYS A 87 14.00 -3.13 -8.52
CA LYS A 87 15.34 -2.51 -8.42
C LYS A 87 16.46 -3.56 -8.33
N ILE A 88 16.29 -4.61 -7.52
CA ILE A 88 17.29 -5.68 -7.36
C ILE A 88 17.55 -6.38 -8.69
N VAL A 89 16.49 -6.73 -9.43
CA VAL A 89 16.64 -7.38 -10.73
C VAL A 89 17.35 -6.46 -11.73
N SER A 90 17.08 -5.15 -11.71
CA SER A 90 17.81 -4.18 -12.55
C SER A 90 19.30 -4.21 -12.28
N LEU A 91 19.68 -4.15 -11.00
CA LEU A 91 21.09 -4.15 -10.58
C LEU A 91 21.79 -5.44 -11.00
N LEU A 92 21.12 -6.59 -10.89
CA LEU A 92 21.67 -7.87 -11.33
C LEU A 92 21.86 -7.93 -12.85
N GLU A 93 20.96 -7.35 -13.64
CA GLU A 93 21.13 -7.25 -15.09
C GLU A 93 22.32 -6.36 -15.47
N ASP A 94 22.48 -5.23 -14.77
CA ASP A 94 23.57 -4.30 -15.02
C ASP A 94 24.93 -4.93 -14.66
N ILE A 95 25.03 -5.61 -13.51
CA ILE A 95 26.23 -6.37 -13.13
C ILE A 95 26.56 -7.46 -14.16
N LYS A 96 25.55 -8.20 -14.65
CA LYS A 96 25.75 -9.24 -15.67
C LYS A 96 26.32 -8.66 -16.98
N LYS A 97 25.81 -7.51 -17.42
CA LYS A 97 26.31 -6.83 -18.64
C LYS A 97 27.75 -6.39 -18.49
N ILE A 98 28.12 -5.81 -17.35
CA ILE A 98 29.51 -5.39 -17.06
C ILE A 98 30.46 -6.59 -17.15
N LYS A 99 30.11 -7.69 -16.46
CA LYS A 99 30.94 -8.91 -16.45
C LYS A 99 31.10 -9.53 -17.85
N GLN A 100 30.08 -9.45 -18.71
CA GLN A 100 30.19 -9.89 -20.11
C GLN A 100 31.11 -8.96 -20.93
N SER A 101 31.05 -7.65 -20.73
CA SER A 101 31.91 -6.71 -21.47
C SER A 101 33.40 -6.86 -21.12
N GLU A 102 33.73 -7.13 -19.86
CA GLU A 102 35.12 -7.40 -19.43
C GLU A 102 35.67 -8.72 -20.00
N SER A 103 34.83 -9.76 -20.05
CA SER A 103 35.19 -11.05 -20.67
C SER A 103 35.52 -10.92 -22.15
N VAL A 104 34.79 -10.10 -22.91
CA VAL A 104 35.03 -9.90 -24.35
C VAL A 104 36.28 -9.04 -24.59
N ALA A 105 36.56 -8.08 -23.71
CA ALA A 105 37.75 -7.23 -23.81
C ALA A 105 39.05 -7.98 -23.50
N GLY A 106 39.03 -8.95 -22.57
CA GLY A 106 40.20 -9.77 -22.24
C GLY A 106 40.58 -10.80 -23.30
N ASP A 107 39.63 -11.23 -24.15
CA ASP A 107 39.87 -12.21 -25.21
C ASP A 107 40.48 -11.61 -26.49
N GLN A 108 40.48 -10.27 -26.64
CA GLN A 108 41.11 -9.58 -27.76
C GLN A 108 42.53 -9.08 -27.48
N SER A 109 43.08 -9.34 -26.30
CA SER A 109 44.44 -8.94 -25.92
C SER A 109 45.48 -10.08 -25.94
N ASN A 110 45.10 -11.27 -26.43
CA ASN A 110 45.97 -12.41 -26.70
C ASN A 110 46.07 -12.67 -28.21
#